data_AF-A0A4R2KDJ8-F1
#
_entry.id   AF-A0A4R2KDJ8-F1
#
_cell.length_a   1.000
_cell.length_b   1.000
_cell.length_c   1.000
_cell.angle_alpha   90.00
_cell.angle_beta   90.00
_cell.angle_gamma   90.00
#
_symmetry.space_group_name_H-M   'P 1'
#
loop_
_entity.id
_entity.type
_entity.pdbx_description
1 polymer ?
#
loop_
_entity_poly.entity_id
_entity_poly.type
_entity_poly.pdbx_seq_one_letter_code
_entity_poly.pdbx_strand_id
1 'polypeptide(L)'
;MRKNSISSYKIAATYIGTVVGAGFASGQEILQFFVYHGKKGILGLLIVTLLFVFYGNAILFLGNCFRASSYKRVVFVIAGELH
;
A
#
# COMPACT_ATOMS: atom_id res chain seq x y z
N MET A 1 -0.46 17.52 26.33
CA MET A 1 -0.39 16.30 25.48
C MET A 1 0.30 16.65 24.16
N ARG A 2 1.47 16.08 23.86
CA ARG A 2 2.25 16.40 22.66
C ARG A 2 1.55 15.83 21.42
N LYS A 3 0.90 16.68 20.64
CA LYS A 3 0.30 16.31 19.34
C LYS A 3 1.43 15.99 18.38
N ASN A 4 1.91 14.75 18.37
CA ASN A 4 2.84 14.28 17.34
C ASN A 4 2.05 14.24 16.01
N SER A 5 2.02 15.36 15.29
CA SER A 5 1.49 15.42 13.94
C SER A 5 2.40 14.62 13.03
N ILE A 6 2.01 13.38 12.73
CA ILE A 6 2.67 12.61 11.68
C ILE A 6 2.44 13.37 10.36
N SER A 7 3.53 13.83 9.75
CA SER A 7 3.48 14.52 8.46
C SER A 7 3.03 13.55 7.36
N SER A 8 2.24 14.04 6.39
CA SER A 8 1.81 13.26 5.23
C SER A 8 2.99 12.62 4.48
N TYR A 9 4.15 13.28 4.48
CA TYR A 9 5.37 12.73 3.88
C TYR A 9 5.86 11.47 4.61
N LYS A 10 5.78 11.43 5.94
CA LYS A 10 6.12 10.23 6.71
C LYS A 10 5.17 9.08 6.41
N ILE A 11 3.87 9.38 6.30
CA ILE A 11 2.85 8.38 5.95
C ILE A 11 3.14 7.80 4.55
N ALA A 12 3.42 8.66 3.57
CA ALA A 12 3.78 8.25 2.22
C ALA A 12 5.06 7.42 2.19
N ALA A 13 6.12 7.84 2.89
CA ALA A 13 7.39 7.11 2.97
C ALA A 13 7.21 5.74 3.62
N THR A 14 6.42 5.62 4.69
CA THR A 14 6.09 4.33 5.30
C THR A 14 5.30 3.44 4.34
N TYR A 15 4.28 3.97 3.66
CA TYR A 15 3.50 3.20 2.68
C TYR A 15 4.39 2.67 1.54
N ILE A 16 5.19 3.54 0.92
CA ILE A 16 6.12 3.17 -0.15
C ILE A 16 7.11 2.12 0.36
N GLY A 17 7.73 2.35 1.52
CA GLY A 17 8.69 1.42 2.10
C GLY A 17 8.11 0.04 2.41
N THR A 18 6.87 -0.04 2.89
CA THR A 18 6.19 -1.31 3.15
C THR A 18 5.81 -2.03 1.85
N VAL A 19 5.23 -1.33 0.87
CA VAL A 19 4.85 -1.93 -0.42
C VAL A 19 6.08 -2.41 -1.18
N VAL A 20 7.12 -1.57 -1.26
CA VAL A 20 8.35 -1.91 -1.98
C VAL A 20 9.15 -2.99 -1.25
N GLY A 21 9.28 -2.88 0.07
CA GLY A 21 10.04 -3.83 0.87
C GLY A 21 9.43 -5.23 0.93
N ALA A 22 8.10 -5.34 1.02
CA ALA A 22 7.43 -6.63 1.06
C ALA A 22 7.28 -7.29 -0.33
N GLY A 23 7.14 -6.49 -1.38
CA GLY A 23 6.87 -6.98 -2.75
C GLY A 23 8.11 -7.12 -3.64
N PHE A 24 9.21 -6.43 -3.34
CA PHE A 24 10.35 -6.31 -4.24
C PHE A 24 11.69 -6.40 -3.50
N ALA A 25 11.78 -7.29 -2.52
CA ALA A 25 12.95 -7.46 -1.66
C ALA A 25 14.24 -7.75 -2.44
N SER A 26 14.15 -8.48 -3.56
CA SER A 26 15.29 -8.79 -4.43
C SER A 26 15.62 -7.67 -5.44
N GLY A 27 14.68 -6.76 -5.71
CA GLY A 27 14.74 -5.75 -6.77
C GLY A 27 14.73 -6.31 -8.21
N GLN A 28 15.16 -7.55 -8.41
CA GLN A 28 15.23 -8.20 -9.72
C GLN A 28 13.86 -8.59 -10.27
N GLU A 29 12.90 -8.87 -9.39
CA GLU A 29 11.53 -9.23 -9.79
C GLU A 29 10.86 -8.09 -10.58
N ILE A 30 10.98 -6.82 -10.15
CA ILE A 30 10.47 -5.66 -10.92
C ILE A 30 11.06 -5.63 -12.32
N LEU A 31 12.38 -5.76 -12.42
CA LEU A 31 13.09 -5.71 -13.70
C LEU A 31 12.64 -6.85 -14.63
N GLN A 32 12.47 -8.05 -14.09
CA GLN A 32 12.09 -9.23 -14.86
C GLN A 32 10.60 -9.20 -15.28
N PHE A 33 9.72 -8.69 -14.44
CA PHE A 33 8.29 -8.61 -14.76
C PHE A 33 7.94 -7.42 -15.66
N PHE A 34 8.54 -6.25 -15.42
CA PHE A 34 8.14 -5.01 -16.07
C PHE A 34 9.06 -4.57 -17.22
N VAL A 35 10.36 -4.88 -17.16
CA VAL A 35 11.34 -4.43 -18.18
C VAL A 35 11.62 -5.52 -19.20
N TYR A 36 11.81 -6.77 -18.78
CA TYR A 36 12.13 -7.88 -19.70
C TYR A 36 10.99 -8.20 -20.68
N HIS A 37 9.73 -8.04 -20.27
CA HIS A 37 8.54 -8.28 -21.11
C HIS A 37 8.13 -7.09 -22.00
N GLY A 38 8.92 -6.01 -22.04
CA GLY A 38 8.70 -4.85 -22.91
C GLY A 38 7.31 -4.21 -22.75
N LYS A 39 6.58 -4.04 -23.85
CA LYS A 39 5.27 -3.33 -23.88
C LYS A 39 4.21 -3.93 -22.94
N LYS A 40 4.19 -5.26 -22.78
CA LYS A 40 3.26 -5.94 -21.87
C LYS A 40 3.62 -5.68 -20.40
N GLY A 41 4.91 -5.60 -20.10
CA GLY A 41 5.41 -5.20 -18.78
C GLY A 41 4.98 -3.77 -18.42
N ILE A 42 5.11 -2.81 -19.35
CA ILE A 42 4.68 -1.43 -19.12
C ILE A 42 3.17 -1.33 -18.83
N LEU A 43 2.34 -2.08 -19.57
CA LEU A 43 0.90 -2.10 -19.30
C LEU A 43 0.59 -2.71 -17.92
N GLY A 44 1.27 -3.81 -17.57
CA GLY A 44 1.17 -4.40 -16.23
C GLY A 44 1.58 -3.44 -15.12
N LEU A 45 2.64 -2.66 -15.34
CA LEU A 45 3.10 -1.64 -14.40
C LEU A 45 2.03 -0.58 -14.17
N LEU A 46 1.44 -0.04 -15.24
CA LEU A 46 0.35 0.95 -15.13
C LEU A 46 -0.84 0.40 -14.35
N ILE A 47 -1.25 -0.84 -14.63
CA ILE A 47 -2.36 -1.50 -13.94
C ILE A 47 -2.02 -1.68 -12.45
N VAL A 48 -0.83 -2.18 -12.12
CA VAL A 48 -0.44 -2.40 -10.72
C VAL A 48 -0.34 -1.07 -9.95
N THR A 49 0.19 -0.02 -10.58
CA THR A 49 0.24 1.32 -9.98
C THR A 49 -1.16 1.84 -9.68
N LEU A 50 -2.10 1.72 -10.63
CA LEU A 50 -3.49 2.11 -10.41
C LEU A 50 -4.13 1.33 -9.25
N LEU A 51 -3.92 0.01 -9.19
CA LEU A 51 -4.42 -0.82 -8.10
C LEU A 51 -3.81 -0.42 -6.75
N PHE A 52 -2.51 -0.16 -6.68
CA PHE A 52 -1.88 0.31 -5.44
C PHE A 52 -2.45 1.65 -4.98
N VAL A 53 -2.63 2.61 -5.89
CA VAL A 53 -3.25 3.90 -5.56
C VAL A 53 -4.69 3.70 -5.07
N PHE A 54 -5.46 2.85 -5.73
CA PHE A 54 -6.85 2.58 -5.37
C PHE A 54 -6.97 1.92 -4.00
N TYR A 55 -6.30 0.78 -3.78
CA TYR A 55 -6.34 0.06 -2.50
C TYR A 55 -5.65 0.83 -1.38
N GLY A 56 -4.54 1.51 -1.66
CA GLY A 56 -3.85 2.36 -0.69
C GLY A 56 -4.78 3.45 -0.16
N ASN A 57 -5.44 4.19 -1.05
CA ASN A 57 -6.44 5.19 -0.65
C ASN A 57 -7.61 4.58 0.10
N ALA A 58 -8.15 3.44 -0.35
CA ALA A 58 -9.25 2.76 0.33
C ALA A 58 -8.89 2.39 1.78
N ILE A 59 -7.72 1.78 2.00
CA ILE A 59 -7.26 1.36 3.34
C ILE A 59 -6.99 2.57 4.23
N LEU A 60 -6.34 3.62 3.71
CA LEU A 60 -6.08 4.86 4.43
C LEU A 60 -7.39 5.57 4.81
N PHE A 61 -8.35 5.62 3.88
CA PHE A 61 -9.66 6.22 4.08
C PHE A 61 -10.47 5.46 5.13
N LEU A 62 -10.54 4.12 5.05
CA LEU A 62 -11.21 3.29 6.07
C LEU A 62 -10.52 3.43 7.43
N GLY A 63 -9.20 3.41 7.48
CA GLY A 63 -8.44 3.63 8.71
C GLY A 63 -8.77 4.96 9.39
N ASN A 64 -8.90 6.03 8.59
CA ASN A 64 -9.32 7.33 9.07
C ASN A 64 -10.79 7.34 9.52
N CYS A 65 -11.70 6.75 8.74
CA CYS A 65 -13.13 6.70 9.01
C CYS A 65 -13.45 5.95 10.33
N PHE A 66 -12.81 4.80 10.55
CA PHE A 66 -12.97 4.00 11.78
C PHE A 66 -12.12 4.49 12.95
N ARG A 67 -11.38 5.61 12.79
CA ARG A 67 -10.37 6.11 13.75
C ARG A 67 -9.51 4.96 14.27
N ALA A 68 -9.10 4.08 13.36
CA ALA A 68 -8.40 2.86 13.69
C ALA A 68 -7.01 3.19 14.22
N SER A 69 -6.72 2.79 15.45
CA SER A 69 -5.36 2.91 16.02
C SER A 69 -4.39 1.88 15.45
N SER A 70 -4.88 0.87 14.72
CA SER A 70 -4.08 -0.20 14.14
C SER A 70 -4.73 -0.74 12.86
N TYR A 71 -3.89 -1.17 11.90
CA TYR A 71 -4.34 -1.79 10.65
C TYR A 71 -5.25 -2.99 10.89
N LYS A 72 -5.07 -3.70 12.02
CA LYS A 72 -5.90 -4.84 12.42
C LYS A 72 -7.38 -4.49 12.44
N ARG A 73 -7.76 -3.31 12.92
CA ARG A 73 -9.17 -2.90 12.98
C ARG A 73 -9.76 -2.75 11.57
N VAL A 74 -9.00 -2.20 10.62
CA VAL A 74 -9.44 -2.07 9.23
C VAL A 74 -9.62 -3.46 8.60
N VAL A 75 -8.65 -4.35 8.80
CA VAL A 75 -8.72 -5.73 8.29
C VAL A 75 -9.91 -6.48 8.89
N PHE A 76 -10.14 -6.35 10.19
CA PHE A 76 -11.22 -7.04 10.89
C PHE A 76 -12.61 -6.59 10.44
N VAL A 77 -12.78 -5.28 10.18
CA VAL A 77 -14.03 -4.73 9.66
C VAL A 77 -14.32 -5.24 8.24
N ILE A 78 -13.29 -5.39 7.41
CA ILE A 78 -13.45 -5.85 6.01
C ILE A 78 -13.61 -7.37 5.93
N ALA A 79 -12.88 -8.13 6.74
CA ALA A 79 -12.86 -9.59 6.71
C ALA A 79 -14.05 -10.25 7.44
N GLY A 80 -14.85 -9.46 8.18
CA GLY A 80 -15.90 -9.95 9.06
C GLY A 80 -15.32 -10.36 10.43
N GLU A 81 -16.04 -10.04 11.50
CA GLU A 81 -15.63 -10.38 12.87
C GLU A 81 -15.38 -11.88 13.02
N LEU A 82 -14.20 -12.25 13.52
CA LEU A 82 -14.03 -13.50 14.27
C LEU A 82 -14.21 -13.16 15.74
N HIS A 83 -15.43 -13.41 16.25
CA HIS A 83 -15.74 -13.44 17.69
C HIS A 83 -14.62 -14.07 18.52
#